data_AF-A0A3D5V2D4-F1
#
_entry.id   AF-A0A3D5V2D4-F1
#
_cell.length_a   1.000
_cell.length_b   1.000
_cell.length_c   1.000
_cell.angle_alpha   90.00
_cell.angle_beta   90.00
_cell.angle_gamma   90.00
#
_symmetry.space_group_name_H-M   'P 1'
#
loop_
_entity.id
_entity.type
_entity.pdbx_description
1 polymer ?
#
loop_
_entity_poly.entity_id
_entity_poly.type
_entity_poly.pdbx_seq_one_letter_code
_entity_poly.pdbx_strand_id
1 'polypeptide(L)'
;MEYFITASQLRTASDWNRMIALKLQESSSRGGGDRTMQVGICTEVGNVRQQNQDSCGYAGGLFVVADGMGGAQAGEIASAIAVQQLMRLADVSEGYPEALSKAIEAANATVYNMASADENYRGMGTTIALIKLING
;
A
#
# COMPACT_ATOMS: atom_id res chain seq x y z
N MET A 1 -2.93 15.46 0.46
CA MET A 1 -4.14 14.69 0.81
C MET A 1 -3.74 13.23 0.79
N GLU A 2 -3.80 12.55 1.94
CA GLU A 2 -3.54 11.12 2.04
C GLU A 2 -4.78 10.35 1.56
N TYR A 3 -4.63 9.41 0.63
CA TYR A 3 -5.71 8.54 0.19
C TYR A 3 -5.40 7.11 0.64
N PHE A 4 -6.05 6.65 1.71
CA PHE A 4 -6.04 5.27 2.18
C PHE A 4 -7.37 4.63 1.83
N ILE A 5 -7.36 3.48 1.15
CA ILE A 5 -8.56 2.69 0.88
C ILE A 5 -8.40 1.37 1.62
N THR A 6 -9.35 1.03 2.50
CA THR A 6 -9.40 -0.26 3.21
C THR A 6 -10.61 -1.08 2.74
N ALA A 7 -10.48 -2.41 2.82
CA ALA A 7 -11.44 -3.37 2.26
C ALA A 7 -12.86 -3.33 2.87
N SER A 8 -13.02 -2.74 4.07
CA SER A 8 -14.29 -2.70 4.81
C SER A 8 -15.36 -1.74 4.23
N GLN A 9 -15.07 -1.01 3.16
CA GLN A 9 -15.95 0.02 2.60
C GLN A 9 -16.84 -0.44 1.41
N LEU A 10 -16.88 -1.73 1.05
CA LEU A 10 -17.57 -2.21 -0.17
C LEU A 10 -18.58 -3.34 0.14
N ARG A 11 -19.88 -3.14 -0.17
CA ARG A 11 -21.00 -3.98 0.32
C ARG A 11 -21.85 -4.77 -0.69
N THR A 12 -21.77 -4.63 -2.02
CA THR A 12 -22.68 -5.42 -2.92
C THR A 12 -22.21 -5.66 -4.35
N ALA A 13 -22.54 -6.83 -4.88
CA ALA A 13 -22.10 -7.45 -6.14
C ALA A 13 -22.72 -6.90 -7.46
N SER A 14 -22.87 -5.59 -7.63
CA SER A 14 -23.27 -4.97 -8.94
C SER A 14 -22.20 -4.03 -9.53
N ASP A 15 -20.97 -4.16 -9.06
CA ASP A 15 -19.93 -3.12 -9.11
C ASP A 15 -18.88 -3.30 -10.22
N TRP A 16 -19.26 -3.64 -11.45
CA TRP A 16 -18.37 -3.38 -12.60
C TRP A 16 -18.02 -1.87 -12.73
N ASN A 17 -18.78 -1.00 -12.04
CA ASN A 17 -18.57 0.45 -11.95
C ASN A 17 -17.71 0.93 -10.76
N ARG A 18 -17.08 0.05 -9.95
CA ARG A 18 -16.17 0.45 -8.85
C ARG A 18 -14.69 0.24 -9.14
N MET A 19 -14.27 0.46 -10.38
CA MET A 19 -12.91 0.94 -10.62
C MET A 19 -12.77 2.28 -9.90
N ILE A 20 -12.08 2.33 -8.75
CA ILE A 20 -11.44 3.57 -8.31
C ILE A 20 -10.20 3.76 -9.21
N ALA A 21 -10.45 4.02 -10.48
CA ALA A 21 -9.46 4.59 -11.36
C ALA A 21 -9.29 6.04 -10.92
N LEU A 22 -8.57 6.26 -9.82
CA LEU A 22 -7.97 7.56 -9.53
C LEU A 22 -6.90 7.76 -10.61
N LYS A 23 -7.32 8.25 -11.78
CA LYS A 23 -6.43 8.83 -12.79
C LYS A 23 -5.75 10.03 -12.15
N LEU A 24 -4.66 9.78 -11.46
CA LEU A 24 -3.79 10.83 -10.95
C LEU A 24 -2.83 11.16 -12.10
N GLN A 25 -2.97 12.37 -12.63
CA GLN A 25 -2.02 12.98 -13.55
C GLN A 25 -1.07 13.83 -12.73
N GLU A 26 0.17 13.38 -12.55
CA GLU A 26 1.25 14.26 -12.14
C GLU A 26 1.98 14.74 -13.39
N SER A 27 1.97 16.06 -13.61
CA SER A 27 2.72 16.74 -14.68
C SER A 27 3.83 17.56 -14.04
N SER A 28 5.09 17.21 -14.30
CA SER A 28 6.28 17.93 -13.83
C SER A 28 6.90 18.73 -14.98
N SER A 29 6.74 20.05 -14.96
CA SER A 29 7.30 20.94 -15.97
C SER A 29 8.53 21.67 -15.45
N ARG A 30 9.72 21.26 -15.90
CA ARG A 30 10.93 22.11 -16.05
C ARG A 30 11.96 21.39 -16.93
N GLY A 31 11.89 21.66 -18.24
CA GLY A 31 12.99 21.45 -19.21
C GLY A 31 13.39 19.99 -19.49
N GLY A 32 12.76 19.38 -20.48
CA GLY A 32 13.19 18.09 -21.07
C GLY A 32 12.09 17.03 -21.10
N GLY A 33 11.13 17.16 -22.04
CA GLY A 33 10.08 16.17 -22.32
C GLY A 33 9.11 15.95 -21.15
N ASP A 34 7.93 16.57 -21.21
CA ASP A 34 6.86 16.37 -20.23
C ASP A 34 6.46 14.89 -20.18
N ARG A 35 6.91 14.17 -19.15
CA ARG A 35 6.59 12.76 -18.91
C ARG A 35 5.44 12.71 -17.92
N THR A 36 4.22 12.80 -18.44
CA THR A 36 3.02 12.56 -17.65
C THR A 36 2.84 11.06 -17.42
N MET A 37 2.73 10.62 -16.18
CA MET A 37 2.34 9.26 -15.85
C MET A 37 0.86 9.23 -15.45
N GLN A 38 0.11 8.28 -16.00
CA GLN A 38 -1.25 7.99 -15.55
C GLN A 38 -1.20 6.78 -14.65
N VAL A 39 -1.75 6.93 -13.45
CA VAL A 39 -1.81 5.87 -12.44
C VAL A 39 -3.25 5.40 -12.30
N GLY A 40 -3.42 4.11 -12.00
CA GLY A 40 -4.66 3.55 -11.48
C GLY A 40 -4.34 2.46 -10.46
N ILE A 41 -5.19 2.33 -9.44
CA ILE A 41 -5.06 1.31 -8.41
C ILE A 41 -6.39 0.58 -8.29
N CYS A 42 -6.35 -0.75 -8.25
CA CYS A 42 -7.52 -1.59 -8.07
C CYS A 42 -7.13 -2.78 -7.19
N THR A 43 -8.04 -3.23 -6.34
CA THR A 43 -7.87 -4.44 -5.52
C THR A 43 -9.23 -5.11 -5.35
N GLU A 44 -9.24 -6.43 -5.30
CA GLU A 44 -10.47 -7.23 -5.21
C GLU A 44 -10.27 -8.46 -4.30
N VAL A 45 -11.33 -8.89 -3.62
CA VAL A 45 -11.31 -10.12 -2.81
C VAL A 45 -11.18 -11.37 -3.70
N GLY A 46 -11.74 -11.31 -4.91
CA GLY A 46 -11.96 -12.46 -5.79
C GLY A 46 -13.10 -13.37 -5.30
N ASN A 47 -13.22 -14.56 -5.90
CA ASN A 47 -14.36 -15.46 -5.70
C ASN A 47 -14.17 -16.52 -4.60
N VAL A 48 -12.96 -16.68 -4.07
CA VAL A 48 -12.59 -17.80 -3.18
C VAL A 48 -12.35 -17.34 -1.74
N ARG A 49 -11.73 -16.16 -1.57
CA ARG A 49 -11.42 -15.63 -0.24
C ARG A 49 -12.65 -14.93 0.34
N GLN A 50 -12.78 -14.95 1.66
CA GLN A 50 -13.84 -14.21 2.36
C GLN A 50 -13.48 -12.73 2.59
N GLN A 51 -12.18 -12.43 2.64
CA GLN A 51 -11.66 -11.10 2.93
C GLN A 51 -10.47 -10.81 2.03
N ASN A 52 -10.29 -9.54 1.70
CA ASN A 52 -9.13 -9.07 0.95
C ASN A 52 -8.00 -8.77 1.95
N GLN A 53 -6.85 -9.41 1.75
CA GLN A 53 -5.65 -9.20 2.54
C GLN A 53 -4.61 -8.38 1.79
N ASP A 54 -4.96 -7.85 0.63
CA ASP A 54 -4.11 -6.96 -0.14
C ASP A 54 -4.27 -5.52 0.36
N SER A 55 -3.19 -4.76 0.33
CA SER A 55 -3.18 -3.33 0.58
C SER A 55 -2.28 -2.63 -0.42
N CYS A 56 -2.64 -1.43 -0.83
CA CYS A 56 -1.90 -0.66 -1.82
C CYS A 56 -1.99 0.84 -1.54
N GLY A 57 -1.03 1.61 -2.04
CA GLY A 57 -0.96 3.05 -1.85
C GLY A 57 -0.15 3.75 -2.92
N TYR A 58 -0.51 5.02 -3.17
CA TYR A 58 0.26 5.91 -4.04
C TYR A 58 0.20 7.37 -3.56
N ALA A 59 1.37 8.00 -3.46
CA ALA A 59 1.52 9.45 -3.24
C ALA A 59 2.96 9.88 -3.54
N GLY A 60 3.15 11.08 -4.08
CA GLY A 60 4.48 11.68 -4.28
C GLY A 60 5.42 10.81 -5.11
N GLY A 61 4.92 10.11 -6.12
CA GLY A 61 5.70 9.17 -6.94
C GLY A 61 6.07 7.84 -6.25
N LEU A 62 5.63 7.59 -5.01
CA LEU A 62 5.80 6.29 -4.33
C LEU A 62 4.58 5.41 -4.57
N PHE A 63 4.81 4.19 -5.05
CA PHE A 63 3.84 3.12 -5.23
C PHE A 63 4.18 2.00 -4.27
N VAL A 64 3.17 1.47 -3.57
CA VAL A 64 3.34 0.34 -2.65
C VAL A 64 2.19 -0.63 -2.85
N VAL A 65 2.50 -1.92 -2.85
CA VAL A 65 1.55 -3.02 -2.73
C VAL A 65 2.05 -4.01 -1.68
N ALA A 66 1.13 -4.64 -0.97
CA ALA A 66 1.39 -5.61 0.07
C ALA A 66 0.29 -6.68 0.06
N ASP A 67 0.67 -7.96 0.07
CA ASP A 67 -0.23 -9.13 0.17
C ASP A 67 -0.05 -9.74 1.56
N GLY A 68 -1.11 -9.73 2.36
CA GLY A 68 -1.14 -10.17 3.76
C GLY A 68 -1.37 -11.68 3.92
N MET A 69 -0.77 -12.25 4.96
CA MET A 69 -0.91 -13.66 5.35
C MET A 69 -1.08 -13.78 6.88
N GLY A 70 -1.63 -14.91 7.36
CA GLY A 70 -1.79 -15.20 8.80
C GLY A 70 -3.22 -15.43 9.29
N GLY A 71 -4.14 -15.83 8.40
CA GLY A 71 -5.57 -15.91 8.72
C GLY A 71 -6.28 -14.58 8.44
N ALA A 72 -7.60 -14.62 8.23
CA ALA A 72 -8.36 -13.59 7.53
C ALA A 72 -8.15 -12.15 8.07
N GLN A 73 -8.30 -11.96 9.39
CA GLN A 73 -8.12 -10.65 10.02
C GLN A 73 -6.64 -10.23 10.13
N ALA A 74 -5.75 -11.19 10.38
CA ALA A 74 -4.37 -10.89 10.70
C ALA A 74 -3.56 -10.46 9.46
N GLY A 75 -3.84 -11.07 8.30
CA GLY A 75 -3.21 -10.67 7.03
C GLY A 75 -3.62 -9.27 6.58
N GLU A 76 -4.93 -8.92 6.67
CA GLU A 76 -5.43 -7.57 6.33
C GLU A 76 -4.74 -6.49 7.17
N ILE A 77 -4.56 -6.75 8.47
CA ILE A 77 -3.90 -5.81 9.37
C ILE A 77 -2.41 -5.69 9.03
N ALA A 78 -1.73 -6.82 8.76
CA ALA A 78 -0.31 -6.81 8.43
C ALA A 78 -0.02 -6.00 7.15
N SER A 79 -0.77 -6.24 6.07
CA SER A 79 -0.61 -5.51 4.80
C SER A 79 -0.91 -4.01 4.95
N ALA A 80 -1.95 -3.66 5.72
CA ALA A 80 -2.32 -2.27 5.97
C ALA A 80 -1.24 -1.51 6.74
N ILE A 81 -0.66 -2.13 7.77
CA ILE A 81 0.46 -1.55 8.54
C ILE A 81 1.65 -1.28 7.62
N ALA A 82 2.03 -2.24 6.79
CA ALA A 82 3.17 -2.08 5.88
C ALA A 82 2.99 -0.91 4.92
N VAL A 83 1.84 -0.83 4.24
CA VAL A 83 1.52 0.28 3.34
C VAL A 83 1.52 1.60 4.10
N GLN A 84 0.88 1.69 5.26
CA GLN A 84 0.82 2.93 6.04
C GLN A 84 2.21 3.40 6.50
N GLN A 85 3.10 2.49 6.89
CA GLN A 85 4.50 2.80 7.24
C GLN A 85 5.26 3.37 6.05
N LEU A 86 5.16 2.73 4.89
CA LEU A 86 5.87 3.16 3.69
C LEU A 86 5.30 4.45 3.11
N MET A 87 3.99 4.68 3.16
CA MET A 87 3.36 5.88 2.61
C MET A 87 3.82 7.18 3.28
N ARG A 88 4.38 7.13 4.49
CA ARG A 88 5.04 8.29 5.13
C ARG A 88 6.28 8.77 4.39
N LEU A 89 6.83 7.96 3.49
CA LEU A 89 7.97 8.32 2.66
C LEU A 89 7.57 9.05 1.36
N ALA A 90 6.27 9.26 1.11
CA ALA A 90 5.79 9.93 -0.10
C ALA A 90 6.49 11.27 -0.36
N ASP A 91 6.67 12.06 0.69
CA ASP A 91 7.26 13.41 0.61
C ASP A 91 8.78 13.44 0.84
N VAL A 92 9.42 12.28 1.04
CA VAL A 92 10.87 12.21 1.23
C VAL A 92 11.57 12.36 -0.11
N SER A 93 12.40 13.41 -0.24
CA SER A 93 13.14 13.76 -1.46
C SER A 93 14.62 13.33 -1.42
N GLU A 94 15.22 13.23 -0.22
CA GLU A 94 16.63 12.91 -0.02
C GLU A 94 16.80 11.75 0.98
N GLY A 95 17.94 11.05 0.93
CA GLY A 95 18.20 9.93 1.83
C GLY A 95 17.22 8.76 1.69
N TYR A 96 16.53 8.68 0.55
CA TYR A 96 15.42 7.74 0.34
C TYR A 96 15.79 6.27 0.62
N PRO A 97 16.96 5.74 0.20
CA PRO A 97 17.32 4.35 0.51
C PRO A 97 17.40 4.05 2.01
N GLU A 98 17.95 4.95 2.81
CA GLU A 98 18.06 4.76 4.26
C GLU A 98 16.70 4.93 4.95
N ALA A 99 15.93 5.95 4.55
CA ALA A 99 14.58 6.16 5.03
C ALA A 99 13.67 4.96 4.71
N LEU A 100 13.86 4.35 3.54
CA LEU A 100 13.16 3.15 3.11
C LEU A 100 13.51 1.94 3.99
N SER A 101 14.80 1.68 4.23
CA SER A 101 15.23 0.58 5.13
C SER A 101 14.58 0.73 6.50
N LYS A 102 14.65 1.93 7.08
CA LYS A 102 14.05 2.25 8.38
C LYS A 102 12.54 2.07 8.39
N ALA A 103 11.83 2.43 7.32
CA ALA A 103 10.38 2.25 7.24
C ALA A 103 9.98 0.76 7.11
N ILE A 104 10.75 -0.03 6.36
CA ILE A 104 10.53 -1.48 6.24
C ILE A 104 10.79 -2.17 7.59
N GLU A 105 11.89 -1.84 8.26
CA GLU A 105 12.18 -2.32 9.62
C GLU A 105 11.09 -1.88 10.60
N ALA A 106 10.65 -0.62 10.48
CA ALA A 106 9.46 -0.01 11.05
C ALA A 106 8.22 -0.91 11.03
N ALA A 107 7.81 -1.22 9.80
CA ALA A 107 6.66 -2.04 9.48
C ALA A 107 6.81 -3.46 10.04
N ASN A 108 7.95 -4.10 9.77
CA ASN A 108 8.21 -5.46 10.22
C ASN A 108 8.19 -5.57 11.74
N ALA A 109 8.83 -4.65 12.47
CA ALA A 109 8.82 -4.64 13.93
C ALA A 109 7.40 -4.48 14.48
N THR A 110 6.59 -3.60 13.88
CA THR A 110 5.18 -3.41 14.28
C THR A 110 4.38 -4.69 14.08
N VAL A 111 4.48 -5.30 12.89
CA VAL A 111 3.77 -6.55 12.56
C VAL A 111 4.22 -7.68 13.49
N TYR A 112 5.53 -7.87 13.67
CA TYR A 112 6.09 -8.91 14.52
C TYR A 112 5.68 -8.77 15.98
N ASN A 113 5.71 -7.56 16.53
CA ASN A 113 5.34 -7.31 17.92
C ASN A 113 3.85 -7.59 18.15
N MET A 114 2.98 -7.18 17.23
CA MET A 114 1.56 -7.50 17.31
C MET A 114 1.30 -9.01 17.19
N ALA A 115 1.99 -9.69 16.27
CA ALA A 115 1.87 -11.14 16.08
C ALA A 115 2.34 -11.94 17.31
N SER A 116 3.27 -11.38 18.09
CA SER A 116 3.82 -12.00 19.30
C SER A 116 3.01 -11.69 20.56
N ALA A 117 2.24 -10.59 20.57
CA ALA A 117 1.52 -10.12 21.74
C ALA A 117 0.09 -10.65 21.84
N ASP A 118 -0.54 -11.00 20.72
CA ASP A 118 -1.94 -11.46 20.67
C ASP A 118 -2.05 -12.72 19.80
N GLU A 119 -2.59 -13.80 20.38
CA GLU A 119 -2.81 -15.08 19.68
C GLU A 119 -3.75 -14.92 18.47
N ASN A 120 -4.63 -13.91 18.45
CA ASN A 120 -5.49 -13.62 17.30
C ASN A 120 -4.70 -13.15 16.06
N TYR A 121 -3.47 -12.65 16.25
CA TYR A 121 -2.59 -12.18 15.18
C TYR A 121 -1.38 -13.10 14.97
N ARG A 122 -1.38 -14.28 15.59
CA ARG A 122 -0.25 -15.19 15.52
C ARG A 122 0.02 -15.64 14.09
N GLY A 123 1.28 -15.52 13.69
CA GLY A 123 1.73 -15.88 12.35
C GLY A 123 1.35 -14.88 11.25
N MET A 124 0.87 -13.69 11.62
CA MET A 124 0.63 -12.65 10.63
C MET A 124 1.92 -12.15 9.99
N GLY A 125 1.81 -11.79 8.72
CA GLY A 125 2.89 -11.25 7.93
C GLY A 125 2.35 -10.65 6.65
N THR A 126 3.20 -9.99 5.88
CA THR A 126 2.83 -9.46 4.58
C THR A 126 4.04 -9.35 3.67
N THR A 127 3.80 -9.39 2.37
CA THR A 127 4.79 -9.01 1.36
C THR A 127 4.87 -7.49 1.24
N ILE A 128 5.97 -6.99 0.67
CA ILE A 128 6.10 -5.58 0.29
C ILE A 128 6.72 -5.55 -1.10
N ALA A 129 6.04 -4.88 -2.04
CA ALA A 129 6.63 -4.48 -3.31
C ALA A 129 6.35 -2.99 -3.53
N LEU A 130 7.36 -2.24 -3.95
CA LEU A 130 7.27 -0.80 -4.10
C LEU A 130 8.18 -0.25 -5.19
N ILE A 131 7.80 0.92 -5.71
CA ILE A 131 8.61 1.72 -6.64
C ILE A 131 8.51 3.17 -6.20
N LYS A 132 9.65 3.89 -6.16
CA LYS A 132 9.69 5.35 -6.00
C LYS A 132 10.21 5.97 -7.29
N LEU A 133 9.42 6.88 -7.86
CA LEU A 133 9.88 7.77 -8.91
C LEU A 133 10.68 8.91 -8.29
N ILE A 134 11.92 9.07 -8.76
CA ILE A 134 12.81 10.15 -8.35
C ILE A 134 13.01 11.03 -9.58
N ASN A 135 12.68 12.32 -9.47
CA ASN A 135 13.01 13.29 -10.49
C ASN A 135 14.52 13.57 -10.38
N GLY A 136 15.28 13.17 -11.40
CA GLY A 136 16.70 13.46 -11.53
C GLY A 136 16.98 14.86 -12.03
#